data_AF-A0A950SGS0-F1
#
_entry.id   AF-A0A950SGS0-F1
#
_cell.length_a   1.000
_cell.length_b   1.000
_cell.length_c   1.000
_cell.angle_alpha   90.00
_cell.angle_beta   90.00
_cell.angle_gamma   90.00
#
_symmetry.space_group_name_H-M   'P 1'
#
loop_
_entity.id
_entity.type
_entity.pdbx_description
1 polymer ?
#
loop_
_entity_poly.entity_id
_entity_poly.type
_entity_poly.pdbx_seq_one_letter_code
_entity_poly.pdbx_strand_id
1 'polypeptide(L)'
;GGGGATADQVIAGLKEVVARVHAHGIKIICATLTPSGGTNADGLANYGTAETNARRVAVNQFIRTSGTCDGVADFSAVTEDPANPGHLLPAYDLNSSVGGPGDHLHPDRAGFLAMARAVNLNQLERFARTARSRRAG
;
A
#
# COMPACT_ATOMS: atom_id res chain seq x y z
N GLY A 1 -8.16 7.49 6.45
CA GLY A 1 -7.97 8.95 6.38
C GLY A 1 -9.30 9.65 6.17
N GLY A 2 -9.25 10.94 5.84
CA GLY A 2 -10.35 11.90 5.97
C GLY A 2 -11.60 11.71 5.10
N GLY A 3 -11.62 10.76 4.16
CA GLY A 3 -12.76 10.52 3.27
C GLY A 3 -13.94 9.75 3.87
N GLY A 4 -13.87 9.35 5.15
CA GLY A 4 -14.97 8.69 5.87
C GLY A 4 -15.29 7.23 5.47
N ALA A 5 -14.76 6.75 4.34
CA ALA A 5 -15.03 5.42 3.82
C ALA A 5 -14.70 4.28 4.83
N THR A 6 -15.57 3.27 4.90
CA THR A 6 -15.35 2.05 5.67
C THR A 6 -14.36 1.13 4.95
N ALA A 7 -13.81 0.14 5.67
CA ALA A 7 -12.96 -0.88 5.06
C ALA A 7 -13.69 -1.63 3.95
N ASP A 8 -14.96 -1.97 4.16
CA ASP A 8 -15.78 -2.68 3.16
C ASP A 8 -16.00 -1.86 1.89
N GLN A 9 -16.22 -0.55 2.02
CA GLN A 9 -16.34 0.36 0.86
C GLN A 9 -15.03 0.43 0.07
N VAL A 10 -13.89 0.50 0.75
CA VAL A 10 -12.57 0.48 0.10
C VAL A 10 -12.31 -0.87 -0.57
N ILE A 11 -12.65 -1.99 0.09
CA ILE A 11 -12.52 -3.33 -0.46
C ILE A 11 -13.41 -3.53 -1.68
N ALA A 12 -14.65 -3.04 -1.64
CA ALA A 12 -15.58 -3.09 -2.78
C ALA A 12 -15.01 -2.32 -3.98
N GLY A 13 -14.50 -1.10 -3.76
CA GLY A 13 -13.85 -0.31 -4.80
C GLY A 13 -12.59 -0.99 -5.36
N LEU A 14 -11.77 -1.60 -4.51
CA LEU A 14 -10.60 -2.39 -4.94
C LEU A 14 -11.02 -3.55 -5.86
N LYS A 15 -12.05 -4.33 -5.48
CA LYS A 15 -12.58 -5.43 -6.30
C LYS A 15 -13.08 -4.93 -7.65
N GLU A 16 -13.77 -3.79 -7.68
CA GLU A 16 -14.27 -3.20 -8.91
C GLU A 16 -13.14 -2.79 -9.85
N VAL A 17 -12.11 -2.10 -9.35
CA VAL A 17 -10.94 -1.72 -10.15
C VAL A 17 -10.25 -2.96 -10.71
N VAL A 18 -10.03 -3.98 -9.89
CA VAL A 18 -9.40 -5.23 -10.32
C VAL A 18 -10.22 -5.91 -11.42
N ALA A 19 -11.54 -6.02 -11.25
CA ALA A 19 -12.41 -6.62 -12.25
C ALA A 19 -12.36 -5.87 -13.60
N ARG A 20 -12.35 -4.54 -13.57
CA ARG A 20 -12.20 -3.71 -14.79
C ARG A 20 -10.85 -3.95 -15.46
N VAL A 21 -9.76 -4.01 -14.69
CA VAL A 21 -8.41 -4.28 -15.24
C VAL A 21 -8.33 -5.69 -15.85
N HIS A 22 -8.90 -6.69 -15.18
CA HIS A 22 -8.99 -8.06 -15.70
C HIS A 22 -9.84 -8.18 -16.96
N ALA A 23 -10.91 -7.40 -17.09
CA ALA A 23 -11.74 -7.36 -18.31
C ALA A 23 -10.95 -6.89 -19.54
N HIS A 24 -9.89 -6.11 -19.35
CA HIS A 24 -8.95 -5.72 -20.40
C HIS A 24 -7.78 -6.71 -20.57
N GLY A 25 -7.80 -7.87 -19.90
CA GLY A 25 -6.75 -8.88 -19.98
C GLY A 25 -5.43 -8.46 -19.33
N ILE A 26 -5.43 -7.40 -18.52
CA ILE A 26 -4.25 -6.84 -17.85
C ILE A 26 -4.11 -7.49 -16.47
N LYS A 27 -2.86 -7.74 -16.04
CA LYS A 27 -2.53 -8.24 -14.70
C LYS A 27 -2.30 -7.08 -13.74
N ILE A 28 -2.73 -7.23 -12.50
CA ILE A 28 -2.64 -6.16 -11.48
C ILE A 28 -1.93 -6.63 -10.22
N ILE A 29 -1.04 -5.78 -9.70
CA ILE A 29 -0.40 -5.93 -8.39
C ILE A 29 -1.02 -4.91 -7.47
N CYS A 30 -1.53 -5.36 -6.32
CA CYS A 30 -2.06 -4.47 -5.30
C CYS A 30 -1.01 -4.24 -4.21
N ALA A 31 -0.95 -3.03 -3.69
CA ALA A 31 -0.07 -2.68 -2.60
C ALA A 31 -0.86 -2.47 -1.30
N THR A 32 -0.35 -2.97 -0.19
CA THR A 32 -0.92 -2.68 1.14
C THR A 32 -0.74 -1.20 1.50
N LEU A 33 -1.69 -0.65 2.26
CA LEU A 33 -1.65 0.70 2.80
C LEU A 33 -0.60 0.85 3.91
N THR A 34 0.23 1.89 3.82
CA THR A 34 1.24 2.22 4.82
C THR A 34 0.60 2.74 6.12
N PRO A 35 1.33 2.69 7.25
CA PRO A 35 0.87 3.27 8.50
C PRO A 35 0.74 4.80 8.44
N SER A 36 0.01 5.37 9.39
CA SER A 36 -0.21 6.83 9.50
C SER A 36 -0.29 7.33 10.95
N GLY A 37 0.05 6.47 11.92
CA GLY A 37 0.03 6.81 13.34
C GLY A 37 0.94 7.99 13.64
N GLY A 38 0.45 8.93 14.44
CA GLY A 38 1.22 10.11 14.82
C GLY A 38 1.17 11.26 13.81
N THR A 39 0.41 11.14 12.70
CA THR A 39 0.28 12.21 11.69
C THR A 39 0.04 13.57 12.36
N ASN A 40 0.86 14.56 12.00
CA ASN A 40 0.97 15.83 12.73
C ASN A 40 0.66 17.08 11.88
N ALA A 41 0.28 16.91 10.61
CA ALA A 41 -0.01 18.03 9.71
C ALA A 41 -1.46 18.55 9.84
N ASP A 42 -1.63 19.86 9.67
CA ASP A 42 -2.92 20.54 9.72
C ASP A 42 -3.91 19.93 8.71
N GLY A 43 -5.16 19.73 9.15
CA GLY A 43 -6.21 19.14 8.32
C GLY A 43 -6.18 17.61 8.21
N LEU A 44 -5.23 16.92 8.87
CA LEU A 44 -5.11 15.46 8.85
C LEU A 44 -5.55 14.77 10.14
N ALA A 45 -6.37 15.41 10.97
CA ALA A 45 -6.83 14.88 12.28
C ALA A 45 -7.52 13.49 12.19
N ASN A 46 -8.06 13.12 11.02
CA ASN A 46 -8.69 11.83 10.77
C ASN A 46 -7.72 10.75 10.24
N TYR A 47 -6.41 10.99 10.28
CA TYR A 47 -5.37 10.02 9.95
C TYR A 47 -4.74 9.49 11.23
N GLY A 48 -4.19 8.26 11.19
CA GLY A 48 -3.49 7.68 12.32
C GLY A 48 -4.32 7.35 13.57
N THR A 49 -5.62 7.64 13.57
CA THR A 49 -6.50 7.29 14.69
C THR A 49 -6.65 5.77 14.83
N ALA A 50 -7.00 5.29 16.03
CA ALA A 50 -7.24 3.86 16.27
C ALA A 50 -8.27 3.28 15.28
N GLU A 51 -9.34 4.03 15.00
CA GLU A 51 -10.38 3.64 14.04
C GLU A 51 -9.83 3.53 12.60
N THR A 52 -9.09 4.54 12.13
CA THR A 52 -8.56 4.50 10.77
C THR A 52 -7.44 3.48 10.62
N ASN A 53 -6.67 3.20 11.66
CA ASN A 53 -5.70 2.11 11.68
C ASN A 53 -6.40 0.73 11.63
N ALA A 54 -7.50 0.53 12.36
CA ALA A 54 -8.27 -0.71 12.28
C ALA A 54 -8.81 -0.96 10.85
N ARG A 55 -9.32 0.09 10.19
CA ARG A 55 -9.74 0.02 8.77
C ARG A 55 -8.55 -0.31 7.85
N ARG A 56 -7.40 0.32 8.05
CA ARG A 56 -6.15 0.03 7.31
C ARG A 56 -5.77 -1.45 7.44
N VAL A 57 -5.77 -1.99 8.66
CA VAL A 57 -5.44 -3.39 8.93
C VAL A 57 -6.40 -4.34 8.21
N ALA A 58 -7.71 -4.08 8.26
CA ALA A 58 -8.70 -4.89 7.56
C ALA A 58 -8.50 -4.91 6.03
N VAL A 59 -8.26 -3.73 5.43
CA VAL A 59 -7.97 -3.62 3.99
C VAL A 59 -6.67 -4.35 3.64
N ASN A 60 -5.61 -4.19 4.44
CA ASN A 60 -4.34 -4.86 4.20
C ASN A 60 -4.44 -6.38 4.32
N GLN A 61 -5.22 -6.88 5.27
CA GLN A 61 -5.49 -8.31 5.40
C GLN A 61 -6.19 -8.83 4.14
N PHE A 62 -7.22 -8.13 3.65
CA PHE A 62 -7.91 -8.49 2.41
C PHE A 62 -6.95 -8.52 1.20
N ILE A 63 -6.09 -7.50 1.05
CA ILE A 63 -5.11 -7.44 -0.05
C ILE A 63 -4.19 -8.66 -0.02
N ARG A 64 -3.71 -9.06 1.17
CA ARG A 64 -2.78 -10.18 1.33
C ARG A 64 -3.39 -11.55 1.05
N THR A 65 -4.64 -11.77 1.47
CA THR A 65 -5.19 -13.14 1.57
C THR A 65 -6.28 -13.46 0.55
N SER A 66 -6.94 -12.46 -0.03
CA SER A 66 -8.13 -12.72 -0.86
C SER A 66 -7.84 -13.38 -2.20
N GLY A 67 -6.62 -13.27 -2.72
CA GLY A 67 -6.29 -13.68 -4.09
C GLY A 67 -6.98 -12.83 -5.17
N THR A 68 -7.57 -11.68 -4.80
CA THR A 68 -8.26 -10.78 -5.74
C THR A 68 -7.29 -10.24 -6.79
N CYS A 69 -6.10 -9.82 -6.35
CA CYS A 69 -5.06 -9.29 -7.23
C CYS A 69 -4.12 -10.40 -7.69
N ASP A 70 -3.49 -10.26 -8.86
CA ASP A 70 -2.58 -11.29 -9.38
C ASP A 70 -1.28 -11.40 -8.58
N GLY A 71 -0.96 -10.35 -7.81
CA GLY A 71 -0.14 -10.49 -6.62
C GLY A 71 -0.06 -9.22 -5.79
N VAL A 72 0.86 -9.21 -4.84
CA VAL A 72 0.87 -8.23 -3.74
C VAL A 72 2.26 -7.64 -3.54
N ALA A 73 2.32 -6.32 -3.36
CA ALA A 73 3.49 -5.62 -2.82
C ALA A 73 3.18 -5.19 -1.38
N ASP A 74 3.83 -5.82 -0.39
CA ASP A 74 3.54 -5.58 1.02
C ASP A 74 4.34 -4.37 1.56
N PHE A 75 3.90 -3.17 1.17
CA PHE A 75 4.51 -1.93 1.61
C PHE A 75 4.41 -1.73 3.13
N SER A 76 3.30 -2.13 3.74
CA SER A 76 3.11 -2.04 5.19
C SER A 76 4.19 -2.83 5.92
N ALA A 77 4.48 -4.06 5.49
CA ALA A 77 5.49 -4.90 6.14
C ALA A 77 6.91 -4.30 6.09
N VAL A 78 7.23 -3.51 5.06
CA VAL A 78 8.57 -2.90 4.93
C VAL A 78 8.66 -1.48 5.48
N THR A 79 7.54 -0.82 5.79
CA THR A 79 7.53 0.55 6.33
C THR A 79 7.09 0.65 7.78
N GLU A 80 6.38 -0.34 8.31
CA GLU A 80 5.80 -0.32 9.66
C GLU A 80 6.84 -0.60 10.74
N ASP A 81 6.80 0.18 11.82
CA ASP A 81 7.66 -0.02 12.98
C ASP A 81 7.20 -1.27 13.77
N PRO A 82 8.01 -2.34 13.84
CA PRO A 82 7.64 -3.52 14.62
C PRO A 82 7.61 -3.24 16.14
N ALA A 83 8.30 -2.20 16.62
CA ALA A 83 8.25 -1.77 18.00
C ALA A 83 7.07 -0.84 18.30
N ASN A 84 6.44 -0.26 17.27
CA ASN A 84 5.29 0.63 17.40
C ASN A 84 4.28 0.44 16.24
N PRO A 85 3.47 -0.64 16.27
CA PRO A 85 2.54 -0.95 15.19
C PRO A 85 1.57 0.19 14.89
N GLY A 86 1.31 0.43 13.59
CA GLY A 86 0.52 1.58 13.13
C GLY A 86 1.34 2.85 12.86
N HIS A 87 2.64 2.85 13.16
CA HIS A 87 3.56 3.95 12.86
C HIS A 87 4.59 3.56 11.80
N LEU A 88 5.11 4.57 11.10
CA LEU A 88 6.26 4.40 10.21
C LEU A 88 7.51 4.07 11.04
N LEU A 89 8.39 3.24 10.49
CA LEU A 89 9.75 3.07 10.99
C LEU A 89 10.43 4.44 11.08
N PRO A 90 11.03 4.81 12.22
CA PRO A 90 11.67 6.12 12.38
C PRO A 90 12.74 6.41 11.32
N ALA A 91 13.41 5.36 10.82
CA ALA A 91 14.40 5.47 9.75
C ALA A 91 13.82 5.90 8.39
N TYR A 92 12.49 5.89 8.23
CA TYR A 92 11.77 6.26 7.01
C TYR A 92 10.85 7.47 7.19
N ASP A 93 10.93 8.16 8.32
CA ASP A 93 10.01 9.24 8.70
C ASP A 93 10.77 10.55 9.00
N LEU A 94 11.65 10.89 8.05
CA LEU A 94 12.42 12.13 8.04
C LEU A 94 12.08 12.93 6.78
N ASN A 95 12.13 14.26 6.87
CA ASN A 95 12.01 15.07 5.66
C ASN A 95 13.32 15.00 4.87
N SER A 96 13.42 14.05 3.95
CA SER A 96 14.63 13.87 3.13
C SER A 96 14.92 15.01 2.14
N SER A 97 13.96 15.91 1.86
CA SER A 97 14.16 17.02 0.92
C SER A 97 14.86 18.22 1.53
N VAL A 98 14.53 18.58 2.77
CA VAL A 98 15.07 19.76 3.46
C VAL A 98 15.70 19.44 4.82
N GLY A 99 15.68 18.17 5.25
CA GLY A 99 16.01 17.76 6.61
C GLY A 99 14.88 18.06 7.60
N GLY A 100 14.96 17.47 8.79
CA GLY A 100 13.98 17.69 9.87
C GLY A 100 12.95 16.57 10.02
N PRO A 101 11.97 16.75 10.92
CA PRO A 101 10.98 15.73 11.24
C PRO A 101 10.10 15.40 10.02
N GLY A 102 9.73 14.13 9.88
CA GLY A 102 8.70 13.70 8.95
C GLY A 102 7.29 14.10 9.42
N ASP A 103 6.30 13.77 8.59
CA ASP A 103 4.88 14.03 8.86
C ASP A 103 4.14 12.80 9.41
N HIS A 104 4.88 11.71 9.66
CA HIS A 104 4.35 10.43 10.13
C HIS A 104 3.34 9.76 9.18
N LEU A 105 3.30 10.19 7.91
CA LEU A 105 2.36 9.72 6.91
C LEU A 105 3.05 9.29 5.62
N HIS A 106 3.98 10.11 5.12
CA HIS A 106 4.69 9.85 3.88
C HIS A 106 6.09 9.31 4.17
N PRO A 107 6.41 8.07 3.75
CA PRO A 107 7.76 7.57 3.84
C PRO A 107 8.74 8.49 3.12
N ASP A 108 9.94 8.63 3.66
CA ASP A 108 11.01 9.41 3.05
C ASP A 108 11.63 8.68 1.85
N ARG A 109 12.73 9.20 1.30
CA ARG A 109 13.44 8.54 0.20
C ARG A 109 13.90 7.12 0.53
N ALA A 110 14.36 6.86 1.76
CA ALA A 110 14.77 5.52 2.17
C ALA A 110 13.54 4.60 2.30
N GLY A 111 12.42 5.11 2.81
CA GLY A 111 11.15 4.41 2.87
C GLY A 111 10.60 4.05 1.49
N PHE A 112 10.58 5.01 0.55
CA PHE A 112 10.19 4.73 -0.84
C PHE A 112 11.13 3.73 -1.51
N LEU A 113 12.44 3.75 -1.22
CA LEU A 113 13.37 2.74 -1.71
C LEU A 113 13.06 1.35 -1.14
N ALA A 114 12.70 1.25 0.15
CA ALA A 114 12.27 0.00 0.76
C ALA A 114 11.00 -0.53 0.11
N MET A 115 10.00 0.33 -0.15
CA MET A 115 8.78 -0.02 -0.88
C MET A 115 9.08 -0.51 -2.31
N ALA A 116 9.97 0.17 -3.04
CA ALA A 116 10.38 -0.25 -4.38
C ALA A 116 11.00 -1.65 -4.37
N ARG A 117 11.83 -1.96 -3.36
CA ARG A 117 12.45 -3.29 -3.17
C ARG A 117 11.45 -4.39 -2.76
N ALA A 118 10.31 -4.01 -2.19
CA ALA A 118 9.25 -4.96 -1.84
C ALA A 118 8.45 -5.48 -3.05
N VAL A 119 8.63 -4.86 -4.23
CA VAL A 119 7.99 -5.33 -5.47
C VAL A 119 8.74 -6.57 -6.00
N ASN A 120 8.05 -7.70 -6.06
CA ASN A 120 8.61 -8.95 -6.56
C ASN A 120 8.80 -8.91 -8.10
N LEU A 121 10.03 -8.67 -8.55
CA LEU A 121 10.37 -8.59 -9.97
C LEU A 121 10.11 -9.90 -10.73
N ASN A 122 10.34 -11.05 -10.10
CA ASN A 122 10.06 -12.35 -10.74
C ASN A 122 8.58 -12.51 -11.08
N GLN A 123 7.69 -11.95 -10.26
CA GLN A 123 6.26 -11.94 -10.54
C GLN A 123 5.94 -11.04 -11.74
N LEU A 124 6.52 -9.84 -11.78
CA LEU A 124 6.32 -8.89 -12.88
C LEU A 124 6.78 -9.48 -14.22
N GLU A 125 7.93 -10.15 -14.23
CA GLU A 125 8.44 -10.84 -15.41
C GLU A 125 7.52 -11.97 -15.89
N ARG A 126 6.96 -12.76 -14.96
CA ARG A 126 5.99 -13.82 -15.30
C ARG A 126 4.79 -13.23 -16.01
N PHE A 127 4.24 -12.12 -15.53
CA PHE A 127 3.10 -11.45 -16.18
C PHE A 127 3.45 -10.96 -17.58
N ALA A 128 4.64 -10.37 -17.76
CA ALA A 128 5.11 -9.91 -19.06
C ALA A 128 5.28 -11.06 -20.08
N ARG A 129 5.76 -12.23 -19.63
CA ARG A 129 5.86 -13.44 -20.49
C ARG A 129 4.48 -13.95 -20.92
N THR A 130 3.53 -14.06 -19.99
CA THR A 130 2.15 -14.50 -20.29
C THR A 130 1.43 -13.55 -21.25
N ALA A 131 1.69 -12.24 -21.15
CA ALA A 131 1.10 -11.26 -22.07
C ALA A 131 1.65 -11.40 -23.50
N ARG A 132 2.96 -11.72 -23.66
CA ARG A 132 3.59 -11.91 -24.97
C ARG A 132 3.11 -13.18 -25.68
N SER A 133 2.97 -14.29 -24.97
CA SER A 133 2.49 -15.54 -25.58
C SER A 133 1.06 -15.41 -26.12
N ARG A 134 0.19 -14.66 -25.44
CA ARG A 134 -1.19 -14.37 -25.89
C ARG A 134 -1.29 -13.50 -27.15
N ARG A 135 -0.22 -12.80 -27.55
CA ARG A 135 -0.21 -11.98 -28.77
C ARG A 135 0.38 -12.72 -29.98
N ALA A 136 1.02 -13.86 -29.76
CA ALA A 136 1.75 -14.61 -30.79
C ALA A 136 0.98 -15.82 -31.34
N GLY A 137 -0.20 -16.12 -30.81
CA GLY A 137 -1.13 -17.14 -31.31
C GLY A 137 -2.50 -16.52 -31.58
#